data_AF-A0A3M6TW27-F1
#
_entry.id   AF-A0A3M6TW27-F1
#
_cell.length_a   1.000
_cell.length_b   1.000
_cell.length_c   1.000
_cell.angle_alpha   90.00
_cell.angle_beta   90.00
_cell.angle_gamma   90.00
#
_symmetry.space_group_name_H-M   'P 1'
#
loop_
_entity.id
_entity.type
_entity.pdbx_description
1 polymer ?
#
loop_
_entity_poly.entity_id
_entity_poly.type
_entity_poly.pdbx_seq_one_letter_code
_entity_poly.pdbx_strand_id
1 'polypeptide(L)'
;MATGVKDIQFKDLEVEEVEVTSAVLMGGAHHLGQYCDKDFKTFMGCRYGHKDPRKCLDEGKQATKCALDYFKKLKEHCNDVFTKHWTCLDYNNQEFGYCRATQKKFDACVLEKLGLECTQPVHLELYD
;
A
#
# COMPACT_ATOMS: atom_id res chain seq x y z
N MET A 1 -36.61 5.81 7.24
CA MET A 1 -35.29 6.49 7.21
C MET A 1 -34.51 5.97 8.40
N ALA A 2 -33.30 5.43 8.21
CA ALA A 2 -32.47 4.99 9.33
C ALA A 2 -32.06 6.22 10.14
N THR A 3 -32.71 6.43 11.28
CA THR A 3 -32.52 7.59 12.15
C THR A 3 -31.15 7.50 12.82
N GLY A 4 -30.27 8.48 12.58
CA GLY A 4 -28.99 8.63 13.28
C GLY A 4 -27.71 8.63 12.43
N VAL A 5 -27.79 8.67 11.10
CA VAL A 5 -26.60 8.85 10.25
C VAL A 5 -26.43 10.35 9.96
N LYS A 6 -25.31 10.94 10.41
CA LYS A 6 -24.93 12.32 10.05
C LYS A 6 -24.74 12.40 8.54
N ASP A 7 -25.41 13.35 7.88
CA ASP A 7 -25.18 13.61 6.47
C ASP A 7 -23.77 14.18 6.26
N ILE A 8 -23.04 13.62 5.31
CA ILE A 8 -21.66 13.99 4.98
C ILE A 8 -21.69 15.23 4.08
N GLN A 9 -20.82 16.20 4.39
CA GLN A 9 -20.56 17.34 3.52
C GLN A 9 -19.35 17.05 2.62
N PHE A 10 -19.25 17.71 1.46
CA PHE A 10 -18.09 17.55 0.56
C PHE A 10 -16.75 17.82 1.25
N LYS A 11 -16.70 18.80 2.16
CA LYS A 11 -15.52 19.13 2.96
C LYS A 11 -15.02 17.98 3.84
N ASP A 12 -15.93 17.10 4.28
CA ASP A 12 -15.55 15.96 5.11
C ASP A 12 -14.83 14.87 4.29
N LEU A 13 -14.91 14.93 2.96
CA LEU A 13 -14.29 13.98 2.02
C LEU A 13 -12.95 14.47 1.46
N GLU A 14 -12.57 15.73 1.71
CA GLU A 14 -11.32 16.30 1.21
C GLU A 14 -10.12 15.69 1.98
N VAL A 15 -9.25 14.99 1.24
CA VAL A 15 -8.04 14.32 1.74
C VAL A 15 -6.96 14.41 0.66
N GLU A 16 -5.67 14.43 1.05
CA GLU A 16 -4.56 14.25 0.10
C GLU A 16 -4.65 12.86 -0.53
N GLU A 17 -4.76 12.80 -1.86
CA GLU A 17 -4.89 11.55 -2.61
C GLU A 17 -3.52 10.89 -2.83
N VAL A 18 -3.50 9.56 -2.91
CA VAL A 18 -2.29 8.81 -3.28
C VAL A 18 -2.18 8.77 -4.79
N GLU A 19 -1.56 9.81 -5.36
CA GLU A 19 -1.39 10.01 -6.80
C GLU A 19 -0.29 9.12 -7.39
N VAL A 20 -0.53 7.80 -7.45
CA VAL A 20 0.40 6.85 -8.08
C VAL A 20 -0.32 5.86 -8.98
N THR A 21 0.39 5.29 -9.95
CA THR A 21 -0.19 4.30 -10.88
C THR A 21 -0.42 2.95 -10.19
N SER A 22 -1.28 2.12 -10.79
CA SER A 22 -1.55 0.78 -10.26
C SER A 22 -0.28 -0.09 -10.18
N ALA A 23 0.65 0.04 -11.14
CA ALA A 23 1.93 -0.68 -11.10
C ALA A 23 2.78 -0.30 -9.88
N VAL A 24 2.77 0.98 -9.50
CA VAL A 24 3.46 1.48 -8.30
C VAL A 24 2.82 0.94 -7.02
N LEU A 25 1.47 0.98 -6.94
CA LEU A 25 0.75 0.39 -5.80
C LEU A 25 1.04 -1.10 -5.66
N MET A 26 1.00 -1.85 -6.77
CA MET A 26 1.25 -3.28 -6.78
C MET A 26 2.70 -3.61 -6.39
N GLY A 27 3.68 -2.91 -6.95
CA GLY A 27 5.10 -3.14 -6.61
C GLY A 27 5.42 -2.86 -5.15
N GLY A 28 4.73 -1.89 -4.53
CA GLY A 28 4.88 -1.56 -3.11
C GLY A 28 3.98 -2.34 -2.16
N ALA A 29 3.03 -3.14 -2.65
CA ALA A 29 1.90 -3.64 -1.86
C ALA A 29 2.30 -4.47 -0.64
N HIS A 30 3.30 -5.36 -0.78
CA HIS A 30 3.70 -6.26 0.32
C HIS A 30 4.28 -5.48 1.50
N HIS A 31 5.19 -4.55 1.23
CA HIS A 31 5.82 -3.72 2.26
C HIS A 31 4.86 -2.65 2.80
N LEU A 32 4.01 -2.08 1.94
CA LEU A 32 2.98 -1.14 2.36
C LEU A 32 2.00 -1.79 3.35
N GLY A 33 1.58 -3.03 3.08
CA GLY A 33 0.69 -3.78 3.97
C GLY A 33 1.28 -4.03 5.34
N GLN A 34 2.59 -4.23 5.45
CA GLN A 34 3.27 -4.40 6.74
C GLN A 34 3.47 -3.08 7.46
N TYR A 35 3.91 -2.05 6.74
CA TYR A 35 4.16 -0.73 7.30
C TYR A 35 2.87 -0.10 7.85
N CYS A 36 1.75 -0.23 7.12
CA CYS A 36 0.45 0.32 7.47
C CYS A 36 -0.53 -0.70 8.07
N ASP A 37 -0.06 -1.86 8.54
CA ASP A 37 -0.90 -2.97 9.00
C ASP A 37 -1.95 -2.54 10.03
N LYS A 38 -1.54 -1.73 11.02
CA LYS A 38 -2.41 -1.25 12.10
C LYS A 38 -3.55 -0.38 11.57
N ASP A 39 -3.25 0.58 10.72
CA ASP A 39 -4.25 1.54 10.22
C ASP A 39 -5.20 0.86 9.24
N PHE A 40 -4.67 -0.01 8.36
CA PHE A 40 -5.48 -0.79 7.43
C PHE A 40 -6.40 -1.78 8.16
N LYS A 41 -5.91 -2.48 9.18
CA LYS A 41 -6.76 -3.37 10.01
C LYS A 41 -7.83 -2.60 10.77
N THR A 42 -7.52 -1.41 11.28
CA THR A 42 -8.48 -0.55 11.98
C THR A 42 -9.61 -0.13 11.04
N PHE A 43 -9.27 0.36 9.84
CA PHE A 43 -10.25 0.70 8.82
C PHE A 43 -11.10 -0.49 8.39
N MET A 44 -10.48 -1.64 8.12
CA MET A 44 -11.19 -2.85 7.72
C MET A 44 -12.11 -3.37 8.83
N GLY A 45 -11.67 -3.31 10.09
CA GLY A 45 -12.49 -3.62 11.27
C GLY A 45 -13.73 -2.74 11.36
N CYS A 46 -13.57 -1.43 11.22
CA CYS A 46 -14.70 -0.49 11.18
C CYS A 46 -15.65 -0.81 10.03
N ARG A 47 -15.11 -0.98 8.82
CA ARG A 47 -15.88 -1.26 7.60
C ARG A 47 -16.74 -2.51 7.72
N TYR A 48 -16.16 -3.62 8.19
CA TYR A 48 -16.90 -4.88 8.33
C TYR A 48 -17.83 -4.89 9.54
N GLY A 49 -17.48 -4.17 10.61
CA GLY A 49 -18.32 -4.06 11.81
C GLY A 49 -19.58 -3.23 11.59
N HIS A 50 -19.44 -2.01 11.03
CA HIS A 50 -20.57 -1.10 10.84
C HIS A 50 -21.30 -1.28 9.51
N LYS A 51 -20.62 -1.78 8.46
CA LYS A 51 -21.14 -1.92 7.09
C LYS A 51 -21.69 -0.62 6.47
N ASP A 52 -21.37 0.52 7.05
CA ASP A 52 -21.72 1.86 6.57
C ASP A 52 -20.42 2.66 6.38
N PRO A 53 -20.04 3.02 5.15
CA PRO A 53 -18.77 3.71 4.88
C PRO A 53 -18.71 5.10 5.55
N ARG A 54 -19.86 5.71 5.84
CA ARG A 54 -19.94 7.07 6.38
C ARG A 54 -19.37 7.20 7.79
N LYS A 55 -19.41 6.11 8.55
CA LYS A 55 -18.92 6.06 9.92
C LYS A 55 -17.42 5.79 10.03
N CYS A 56 -16.79 5.35 8.94
CA CYS A 56 -15.40 4.90 8.91
C CYS A 56 -14.48 5.85 8.11
N LEU A 57 -14.91 7.10 7.90
CA LEU A 57 -14.18 8.07 7.09
C LEU A 57 -12.88 8.50 7.78
N ASP A 58 -12.88 8.67 9.09
CA ASP A 58 -11.70 9.12 9.84
C ASP A 58 -10.60 8.06 9.85
N GLU A 59 -10.97 6.78 9.98
CA GLU A 59 -10.06 5.65 9.83
C GLU A 59 -9.55 5.53 8.38
N GLY A 60 -10.40 5.81 7.39
CA GLY A 60 -10.00 5.87 5.99
C GLY A 60 -8.94 6.94 5.73
N LYS A 61 -9.12 8.14 6.31
CA LYS A 61 -8.12 9.23 6.25
C LYS A 61 -6.78 8.83 6.85
N GLN A 62 -6.80 8.13 7.98
CA GLN A 62 -5.59 7.63 8.61
C GLN A 62 -4.87 6.59 7.73
N ALA A 63 -5.62 5.67 7.13
CA ALA A 63 -5.07 4.71 6.18
C ALA A 63 -4.41 5.39 4.96
N THR A 64 -5.07 6.38 4.36
CA THR A 64 -4.51 7.15 3.24
C THR A 64 -3.24 7.91 3.65
N LYS A 65 -3.25 8.55 4.83
CA LYS A 65 -2.08 9.24 5.37
C LYS A 65 -0.89 8.30 5.56
N CYS A 66 -1.11 7.11 6.12
CA CYS A 66 -0.04 6.12 6.28
C CYS A 66 0.56 5.71 4.93
N ALA A 67 -0.29 5.48 3.91
CA ALA A 67 0.17 5.15 2.58
C ALA A 67 1.04 6.26 1.96
N LEU A 68 0.62 7.52 2.10
CA LEU A 68 1.42 8.67 1.65
C LEU A 68 2.78 8.73 2.35
N ASP A 69 2.82 8.56 3.67
CA ASP A 69 4.04 8.57 4.45
C ASP A 69 5.00 7.45 4.03
N TYR A 70 4.47 6.25 3.75
CA TYR A 70 5.24 5.13 3.21
C TYR A 70 5.88 5.48 1.86
N PHE A 71 5.08 5.96 0.89
CA PHE A 71 5.61 6.29 -0.45
C PHE A 71 6.59 7.47 -0.41
N LYS A 72 6.42 8.43 0.50
CA LYS A 72 7.40 9.51 0.75
C LYS A 72 8.75 8.94 1.20
N LYS A 73 8.76 8.03 2.18
CA LYS A 73 9.99 7.35 2.65
C LYS A 73 10.62 6.45 1.59
N LEU A 74 9.80 5.72 0.84
CA LEU A 74 10.27 4.85 -0.24
C LEU A 74 10.97 5.66 -1.34
N LYS A 75 10.40 6.82 -1.68
CA LYS A 75 10.97 7.77 -2.63
C LYS A 75 12.29 8.37 -2.12
N GLU A 76 12.43 8.59 -0.82
CA GLU A 76 13.66 9.15 -0.25
C GLU A 76 14.83 8.15 -0.24
N HIS A 77 14.56 6.87 0.08
CA HIS A 77 15.63 5.90 0.33
C HIS A 77 15.89 4.91 -0.81
N CYS A 78 14.85 4.49 -1.55
CA CYS A 78 14.94 3.35 -2.48
C CYS A 78 14.36 3.65 -3.89
N ASN A 79 14.28 4.93 -4.29
CA ASN A 79 13.61 5.33 -5.54
C ASN A 79 14.15 4.60 -6.78
N ASP A 80 15.46 4.54 -6.97
CA ASP A 80 16.06 4.03 -8.21
C ASP A 80 15.75 2.55 -8.43
N VAL A 81 15.81 1.77 -7.35
CA VAL A 81 15.55 0.32 -7.40
C VAL A 81 14.05 0.06 -7.51
N PHE A 82 13.24 0.83 -6.78
CA PHE A 82 11.79 0.75 -6.86
C PHE A 82 11.28 1.11 -8.26
N THR A 83 11.85 2.13 -8.89
CA THR A 83 11.50 2.56 -10.25
C THR A 83 11.69 1.44 -11.25
N LYS A 84 12.85 0.76 -11.22
CA LYS A 84 13.10 -0.41 -12.07
C LYS A 84 12.11 -1.55 -11.82
N HIS A 85 11.69 -1.74 -10.57
CA HIS A 85 10.74 -2.79 -10.22
C HIS A 85 9.33 -2.50 -10.72
N TRP A 86 8.75 -1.35 -10.39
CA TRP A 86 7.39 -1.04 -10.82
C TRP A 86 7.32 -0.84 -12.35
N THR A 87 8.37 -0.33 -13.00
CA THR A 87 8.41 -0.25 -14.47
C THR A 87 8.38 -1.64 -15.10
N CYS A 88 9.10 -2.62 -14.53
CA CYS A 88 9.00 -4.01 -15.00
C CYS A 88 7.57 -4.54 -14.87
N LEU A 89 6.90 -4.27 -13.74
CA LEU A 89 5.51 -4.67 -13.54
C LEU A 89 4.58 -4.00 -14.55
N ASP A 90 4.77 -2.71 -14.84
CA ASP A 90 3.96 -1.97 -15.81
C ASP A 90 4.05 -2.58 -17.22
N TYR A 91 5.25 -3.00 -17.66
CA TYR A 91 5.44 -3.66 -18.95
C TYR A 91 4.89 -5.10 -19.02
N ASN A 92 4.80 -5.79 -17.89
CA ASN A 92 4.42 -7.21 -17.83
C ASN A 92 3.05 -7.42 -17.16
N ASN A 93 2.10 -6.51 -17.38
CA ASN A 93 0.73 -6.62 -16.88
C ASN A 93 0.64 -6.86 -15.36
N GLN A 94 1.59 -6.30 -14.61
CA GLN A 94 1.73 -6.39 -13.15
C GLN A 94 1.96 -7.82 -12.63
N GLU A 95 2.46 -8.71 -13.48
CA GLU A 95 2.71 -10.10 -13.15
C GLU A 95 4.11 -10.25 -12.51
N PHE A 96 4.14 -10.55 -11.20
CA PHE A 96 5.39 -10.61 -10.45
C PHE A 96 6.37 -11.69 -10.93
N GLY A 97 5.90 -12.73 -11.63
CA GLY A 97 6.73 -13.83 -12.13
C GLY A 97 7.90 -13.35 -12.99
N TYR A 98 7.65 -12.41 -13.91
CA TYR A 98 8.68 -11.85 -14.80
C TYR A 98 9.63 -10.87 -14.09
N CYS A 99 9.20 -10.33 -12.95
CA CYS A 99 9.89 -9.23 -12.26
C CYS A 99 10.53 -9.63 -10.94
N ARG A 100 10.71 -10.92 -10.65
CA ARG A 100 11.33 -11.39 -9.39
C ARG A 100 12.78 -10.93 -9.23
N ALA A 101 13.53 -10.81 -10.33
CA ALA A 101 14.91 -10.32 -10.29
C ALA A 101 15.00 -8.84 -9.85
N THR A 102 14.07 -7.99 -10.29
CA THR A 102 14.00 -6.59 -9.84
C THR A 102 13.44 -6.50 -8.44
N GLN A 103 12.49 -7.37 -8.09
CA GLN A 103 11.92 -7.46 -6.75
C GLN A 103 12.97 -7.80 -5.68
N LYS A 104 13.83 -8.80 -5.90
CA LYS A 104 14.90 -9.17 -4.95
C LYS A 104 15.78 -7.97 -4.57
N LYS A 105 16.12 -7.12 -5.56
CA LYS A 105 16.92 -5.90 -5.32
C LYS A 105 16.14 -4.85 -4.54
N PHE A 106 14.86 -4.70 -4.85
CA PHE A 106 13.97 -3.78 -4.16
C PHE A 106 13.78 -4.19 -2.69
N ASP A 107 13.47 -5.46 -2.45
CA ASP A 107 13.29 -6.02 -1.10
C ASP A 107 14.55 -5.87 -0.25
N ALA A 108 15.74 -6.05 -0.85
CA ALA A 108 17.02 -5.83 -0.16
C ALA A 108 17.21 -4.36 0.28
N CYS A 109 16.87 -3.38 -0.58
CA CYS A 109 16.96 -1.96 -0.22
C CYS A 109 16.00 -1.59 0.90
N VAL A 110 14.76 -2.09 0.83
CA VAL A 110 13.72 -1.85 1.82
C VAL A 110 14.11 -2.44 3.17
N LEU A 111 14.67 -3.66 3.19
CA LEU A 111 15.18 -4.27 4.41
C LEU A 111 16.33 -3.45 5.02
N GLU A 112 17.30 -3.03 4.21
CA GLU A 112 18.47 -2.28 4.68
C GLU A 112 18.11 -0.89 5.22
N LYS A 113 17.22 -0.15 4.53
CA LYS A 113 16.94 1.26 4.84
C LYS A 113 15.71 1.48 5.71
N LEU A 114 14.68 0.66 5.55
CA LEU A 114 13.40 0.80 6.26
C LEU A 114 13.19 -0.29 7.31
N GLY A 115 14.01 -1.35 7.32
CA GLY A 115 13.89 -2.45 8.29
C GLY A 115 12.62 -3.29 8.11
N LEU A 116 12.01 -3.27 6.92
CA LEU A 116 10.80 -4.03 6.61
C LEU A 116 11.20 -5.34 5.92
N GLU A 117 10.80 -6.47 6.52
CA GLU A 117 11.04 -7.80 5.97
C GLU A 117 9.95 -8.21 5.00
N CYS A 118 10.29 -8.68 3.80
CA CYS A 118 9.27 -9.19 2.88
C CYS A 118 8.70 -10.53 3.39
N THR A 119 7.47 -10.55 3.95
CA THR A 119 6.83 -11.77 4.47
C THR A 119 6.05 -12.52 3.38
N GLN A 120 6.41 -12.34 2.11
CA GLN A 120 5.80 -13.15 1.07
C GLN A 120 6.12 -14.62 1.33
N PRO A 121 5.13 -15.52 1.35
CA PRO A 121 5.43 -16.94 1.38
C PRO A 121 6.31 -17.23 0.17
N VAL A 122 7.54 -17.66 0.45
CA VAL A 122 8.54 -18.00 -0.56
C VAL A 122 8.03 -19.25 -1.27
N HIS A 123 7.16 -19.07 -2.26
CA HIS A 123 6.91 -20.13 -3.25
C HIS A 123 8.04 -20.17 -4.31
N LEU A 124 9.19 -19.55 -4.02
CA LEU A 124 10.33 -19.30 -4.91
C LEU A 124 11.65 -19.89 -4.38
N GLU A 125 11.61 -20.95 -3.57
CA GLU A 125 12.73 -21.89 -3.47
C GLU A 125 12.71 -22.93 -4.61
N LEU A 126 11.93 -22.69 -5.68
CA LEU A 126 11.98 -23.50 -6.88
C LEU A 126 12.59 -22.67 -8.00
N TYR A 127 13.82 -23.07 -8.35
CA TYR A 127 14.72 -22.56 -9.40
C TYR A 127 15.68 -21.45 -8.96
N ASP A 128 16.68 -21.86 -8.17
CA ASP A 128 18.07 -21.56 -8.52
C ASP A 128 18.44 -22.28 -9.83
#